data_AF-A0A3S0RGA9-F1
#
_entry.id   AF-A0A3S0RGA9-F1
#
_cell.length_a   1.000
_cell.length_b   1.000
_cell.length_c   1.000
_cell.angle_alpha   90.00
_cell.angle_beta   90.00
_cell.angle_gamma   90.00
#
_symmetry.space_group_name_H-M   'P 1'
#
loop_
_entity.id
_entity.type
_entity.pdbx_description
1 polymer ?
#
loop_
_entity_poly.entity_id
_entity_poly.type
_entity_poly.pdbx_seq_one_letter_code
_entity_poly.pdbx_strand_id
1 'polypeptide(L)' 'MAMQWIVLWGATAIAASIVAAVLAGVKNRDYSYWMAWSFLVPPFVIWLLLLPRIKGPRPRQPTLDEIDRRENGPH' A
#
# COMPACT_ATOMS: atom_id res chain seq x y z
N MET A 1 -6.17 -25.32 -17.83
CA MET A 1 -6.56 -25.20 -16.40
C MET A 1 -5.56 -24.39 -15.58
N ALA A 2 -4.33 -24.84 -15.35
CA ALA A 2 -3.37 -24.10 -14.49
C ALA A 2 -3.04 -22.67 -14.98
N MET A 3 -2.78 -22.49 -16.28
CA MET A 3 -2.50 -21.16 -16.86
C MET A 3 -3.63 -20.15 -16.63
N GLN A 4 -4.89 -20.57 -16.82
CA GLN A 4 -6.07 -19.70 -16.63
C GLN A 4 -6.16 -19.21 -15.18
N TRP A 5 -5.87 -20.08 -14.21
CA TRP A 5 -5.85 -19.72 -12.79
C TRP A 5 -4.75 -18.72 -12.45
N ILE A 6 -3.55 -18.89 -13.02
CA ILE A 6 -2.44 -17.95 -12.84
C ILE A 6 -2.80 -16.57 -13.38
N VAL A 7 -3.40 -16.51 -14.57
CA VAL A 7 -3.84 -15.24 -15.19
C VAL A 7 -4.92 -14.57 -14.36
N LEU A 8 -5.94 -15.32 -13.94
CA LEU A 8 -7.01 -14.80 -13.08
C LEU A 8 -6.44 -14.25 -11.76
N TRP A 9 -5.53 -15.00 -11.13
CA TRP A 9 -4.90 -14.57 -9.89
C TRP A 9 -4.06 -13.30 -10.08
N GLY A 10 -3.21 -13.26 -11.11
CA GLY A 10 -2.37 -12.09 -11.40
C GLY A 10 -3.19 -10.84 -11.72
N ALA A 11 -4.24 -10.97 -12.53
CA ALA A 11 -5.15 -9.86 -12.85
C ALA A 11 -5.87 -9.34 -11.58
N THR A 12 -6.34 -10.26 -10.73
CA THR A 12 -6.99 -9.91 -9.45
C THR A 12 -6.03 -9.21 -8.50
N ALA A 13 -4.79 -9.68 -8.39
CA ALA A 13 -3.74 -9.08 -7.58
C ALA A 13 -3.38 -7.66 -8.01
N ILE A 14 -3.21 -7.43 -9.32
CA ILE A 14 -2.92 -6.10 -9.87
C ILE A 14 -4.10 -5.15 -9.60
N ALA A 15 -5.32 -5.60 -9.88
CA ALA A 15 -6.52 -4.79 -9.63
C ALA A 15 -6.67 -4.44 -8.14
N ALA A 16 -6.46 -5.39 -7.24
CA ALA A 16 -6.52 -5.16 -5.80
C ALA A 16 -5.46 -4.16 -5.33
N SER A 17 -4.23 -4.24 -5.86
CA SER A 17 -3.16 -3.27 -5.57
C SER A 17 -3.52 -1.84 -5.99
N ILE A 18 -4.09 -1.68 -7.18
CA ILE A 18 -4.54 -0.37 -7.68
C ILE A 18 -5.66 0.19 -6.80
N VAL A 19 -6.66 -0.63 -6.46
CA VAL A 19 -7.75 -0.22 -5.55
C VAL A 19 -7.20 0.17 -4.17
N ALA A 20 -6.22 -0.59 -3.66
CA ALA A 20 -5.57 -0.28 -2.40
C ALA A 20 -4.83 1.06 -2.43
N ALA A 21 -4.17 1.40 -3.55
CA ALA A 21 -3.52 2.69 -3.73
C ALA A 21 -4.53 3.85 -3.59
N VAL A 22 -5.67 3.74 -4.27
CA VAL A 22 -6.74 4.75 -4.20
C VAL A 22 -7.28 4.87 -2.78
N LEU A 23 -7.64 3.74 -2.15
CA LEU A 23 -8.20 3.74 -0.80
C LEU A 23 -7.19 4.24 0.26
N ALA A 24 -5.91 3.90 0.14
CA ALA A 24 -4.87 4.38 1.05
C ALA A 24 -4.72 5.90 0.96
N GLY A 25 -4.79 6.45 -0.25
CA GLY A 25 -4.82 7.89 -0.48
C GLY A 25 -5.99 8.57 0.21
N VAL A 26 -7.21 8.08 -0.03
CA VAL A 26 -8.46 8.62 0.54
C VAL A 26 -8.51 8.48 2.06
N LYS A 27 -8.01 7.37 2.61
CA LYS A 27 -8.04 7.06 4.05
C LYS A 27 -6.80 7.54 4.80
N ASN A 28 -5.91 8.28 4.14
CA ASN A 28 -4.70 8.84 4.72
C ASN A 28 -3.78 7.78 5.35
N ARG A 29 -3.56 6.68 4.63
CA ARG A 29 -2.72 5.55 5.06
C ARG A 29 -1.50 5.40 4.15
N ASP A 30 -0.54 4.57 4.58
CA ASP A 30 0.69 4.30 3.84
C ASP A 30 0.43 3.53 2.53
N TYR A 31 0.82 4.10 1.39
CA TYR A 31 0.56 3.47 0.09
C TYR A 31 1.28 2.13 -0.07
N SER A 32 2.60 2.12 0.19
CA SER A 32 3.47 0.98 -0.08
C SER A 32 3.01 -0.27 0.67
N TYR A 33 2.67 -0.13 1.95
CA TYR A 33 2.15 -1.21 2.78
C TYR A 33 0.84 -1.76 2.20
N TRP A 34 -0.15 -0.90 1.94
CA TRP A 34 -1.47 -1.35 1.50
C TRP A 34 -1.47 -1.92 0.08
N MET A 35 -0.68 -1.35 -0.83
CA MET A 35 -0.50 -1.86 -2.18
C MET A 35 0.19 -3.22 -2.19
N ALA A 36 1.31 -3.37 -1.46
CA ALA A 36 2.08 -4.62 -1.44
C ALA A 36 1.26 -5.79 -0.86
N TRP A 37 0.59 -5.58 0.26
CA TRP A 37 -0.22 -6.64 0.88
C TRP A 37 -1.46 -6.99 0.05
N SER A 38 -2.07 -6.01 -0.61
CA SER A 38 -3.21 -6.27 -1.50
C SER A 38 -2.80 -6.91 -2.82
N PHE A 39 -1.56 -6.73 -3.28
CA PHE A 39 -1.03 -7.49 -4.41
C PHE A 39 -0.78 -8.95 -4.04
N LEU A 40 -0.16 -9.20 -2.88
CA LEU A 40 0.17 -10.55 -2.42
C LEU A 40 -1.10 -11.35 -2.04
N VAL A 41 -2.04 -10.69 -1.36
CA VAL A 41 -3.29 -11.28 -0.89
C VAL A 41 -4.44 -10.36 -1.33
N PRO A 42 -5.00 -10.56 -2.54
CA PRO A 42 -6.01 -9.66 -3.12
C PRO A 42 -7.19 -9.30 -2.22
N PRO A 43 -7.77 -10.23 -1.44
CA PRO A 43 -8.85 -9.90 -0.51
C PRO A 43 -8.47 -8.92 0.61
N PHE A 44 -7.18 -8.68 0.88
CA PHE A 44 -6.72 -7.81 1.95
C PHE A 44 -7.15 -6.33 1.77
N VAL A 45 -7.44 -5.92 0.52
CA VAL A 45 -7.98 -4.58 0.22
C VAL A 45 -9.34 -4.32 0.91
N ILE A 46 -10.11 -5.36 1.24
CA ILE A 46 -11.38 -5.24 1.98
C ILE A 46 -11.12 -4.70 3.39
N TRP A 47 -10.01 -5.10 4.02
CA TRP A 47 -9.66 -4.60 5.34
C TRP A 47 -9.41 -3.08 5.31
N LEU A 48 -8.72 -2.61 4.26
CA LEU A 48 -8.52 -1.18 4.03
C LEU A 48 -9.85 -0.45 3.82
N LEU A 49 -10.81 -1.05 3.12
CA LEU A 49 -12.15 -0.48 2.90
C LEU A 49 -12.88 -0.22 4.22
N LEU A 50 -12.80 -1.15 5.18
CA LEU A 50 -13.49 -1.07 6.48
C LEU A 50 -12.84 -0.10 7.45
N LEU A 51 -11.53 0.11 7.33
CA LEU A 51 -10.78 0.95 8.26
C LEU A 51 -11.15 2.44 8.15
N PRO A 52 -11.23 3.18 9.27
CA PRO A 52 -11.48 4.62 9.23
C PRO A 52 -10.27 5.38 8.68
N ARG A 53 -10.53 6.61 8.21
CA ARG A 53 -9.50 7.56 7.77
C ARG A 53 -8.66 8.04 8.96
N ILE A 54 -7.35 8.03 8.81
CA ILE A 54 -6.41 8.53 9.81
C ILE A 54 -6.42 10.06 9.81
N LYS A 55 -6.52 10.68 10.99
CA LYS A 55 -6.39 12.14 11.19
C LYS A 55 -4.92 12.50 11.42
N GLY A 56 -4.52 13.70 10.98
CA GLY A 56 -3.15 14.20 11.11
C GLY A 56 -2.24 13.84 9.93
N PRO A 57 -0.91 14.00 10.09
CA PRO A 57 0.05 13.69 9.04
C PRO A 57 -0.07 12.23 8.58
N ARG A 58 0.03 12.00 7.27
CA ARG A 58 0.01 10.64 6.71
C ARG A 58 1.18 9.84 7.28
N PRO A 59 0.96 8.61 7.77
CA PRO A 59 2.05 7.69 8.04
C PRO A 59 2.73 7.41 6.70
N ARG A 60 3.94 7.94 6.52
CA ARG A 60 4.79 7.67 5.36
C ARG A 60 6.12 7.17 5.88
N GLN A 61 6.69 6.19 5.21
CA GLN A 61 8.07 5.84 5.42
C GLN A 61 8.94 7.07 5.14
N PRO A 62 9.91 7.42 6.00
CA PRO A 62 10.79 8.56 5.77
C PRO A 62 11.56 8.35 4.46
N THR A 63 11.81 9.43 3.73
CA THR A 63 12.60 9.35 2.50
C THR A 63 14.06 9.06 2.82
N LEU A 64 14.82 8.55 1.84
CA LEU A 64 16.25 8.32 2.01
C LEU A 64 16.98 9.60 2.43
N ASP A 65 16.64 10.74 1.83
CA ASP A 65 17.21 12.05 2.19
C ASP A 65 16.87 12.47 3.64
N GLU A 66 15.66 12.12 4.13
CA GLU A 66 15.26 12.41 5.51
C GLU A 66 16.01 11.53 6.51
N ILE A 67 16.29 10.28 6.14
CA ILE A 67 17.10 9.34 6.93
C ILE A 67 18.55 9.85 6.96
N ASP A 68 19.12 10.16 5.80
CA ASP A 68 20.51 10.65 5.67
C ASP A 68 20.71 11.96 6.44
N ARG A 69 19.77 12.90 6.36
CA ARG A 69 19.82 14.13 7.18
C ARG A 69 19.78 13.86 8.68
N ARG A 70 19.05 12.84 9.14
CA ARG A 70 18.97 12.49 10.57
C ARG A 70 20.24 11.80 11.07
N GLU A 71 20.86 10.98 10.23
CA GLU A 71 22.03 10.18 10.60
C GLU A 71 23.35 10.92 10.38
N ASN A 72 23.44 11.73 9.32
CA ASN A 72 24.68 12.36 8.84
C ASN A 72 24.59 13.91 8.72
N GLY A 73 23.47 14.53 9.12
CA GLY A 73 23.31 15.99 9.06
C GLY A 73 24.11 16.74 10.13
N PRO A 74 24.44 18.04 9.90
CA PRO A 74 25.13 18.86 10.88
C PRO A 74 24.26 19.00 12.15
N HIS A 75 24.85 18.72 13.31
CA HIS A 75 24.24 18.90 14.63
C HIS A 75 23.90 20.37 14.92
#